data_AF-A0A946LHS6-F1
#
_entry.id   AF-A0A946LHS6-F1
#
_cell.length_a   1.000
_cell.length_b   1.000
_cell.length_c   1.000
_cell.angle_alpha   90.00
_cell.angle_beta   90.00
_cell.angle_gamma   90.00
#
_symmetry.space_group_name_H-M   'P 1'
#
loop_
_entity.id
_entity.type
_entity.pdbx_description
1 polymer ?
#
loop_
_entity_poly.entity_id
_entity_poly.type
_entity_poly.pdbx_seq_one_letter_code
_entity_poly.pdbx_strand_id
1 'polypeptide(L)'
;MRLVFSFENPELDGTCAILISNHLTWNAKKIIETYLLRWPIETFYQDAKQHLGLNDYRMRNSKAIQKHWSLVFLAYSFLHLNTLPVSRRKKEKKPFQSIGQIVRQQTQKLIQNLLLHTHQLLEQGIDVSLVFSQLFAKQEYTMAASN
;
A
#
# COMPACT_ATOMS: atom_id res chain seq x y z
N MET A 1 -35.80 4.66 2.10
CA MET A 1 -34.70 3.92 1.42
C MET A 1 -34.84 4.17 -0.08
N ARG A 2 -33.73 4.30 -0.83
CA ARG A 2 -33.74 4.36 -2.30
C ARG A 2 -33.07 3.10 -2.87
N LEU A 3 -33.66 2.54 -3.91
CA LEU A 3 -33.07 1.49 -4.74
C LEU A 3 -32.72 2.07 -6.10
N VAL A 4 -31.55 1.71 -6.61
CA VAL A 4 -31.09 2.04 -7.95
C VAL A 4 -30.81 0.73 -8.67
N PHE A 5 -31.47 0.54 -9.81
CA PHE A 5 -31.22 -0.56 -10.72
C PHE A 5 -30.35 -0.02 -11.86
N SER A 6 -29.16 -0.58 -12.03
CA SER A 6 -28.21 -0.19 -13.07
C SER A 6 -28.03 -1.35 -14.04
N PHE A 7 -28.45 -1.14 -15.28
CA PHE A 7 -28.26 -2.07 -16.39
C PHE A 7 -27.12 -1.55 -17.28
N GLU A 8 -26.43 -2.47 -17.95
CA GLU A 8 -25.37 -2.13 -18.90
C GLU A 8 -25.93 -1.58 -20.21
N ASN A 9 -27.16 -1.97 -20.56
CA ASN A 9 -27.84 -1.61 -21.79
C ASN A 9 -29.13 -0.79 -21.50
N PRO A 10 -29.64 -0.08 -22.52
CA PRO A 10 -30.88 0.69 -22.40
C PRO A 10 -32.15 -0.17 -22.47
N GLU A 11 -32.07 -1.42 -22.91
CA GLU A 11 -33.22 -2.34 -23.02
C GLU A 11 -33.64 -2.94 -21.66
N LEU A 12 -32.84 -2.71 -20.63
CA LEU A 12 -33.08 -3.14 -19.24
C LEU A 12 -33.18 -4.66 -19.11
N ASP A 13 -32.44 -5.39 -19.94
CA ASP A 13 -32.35 -6.84 -19.92
C ASP A 13 -31.00 -7.33 -19.38
N GLY A 14 -30.93 -8.61 -19.03
CA GLY A 14 -29.72 -9.25 -18.52
C GLY A 14 -29.37 -8.89 -17.07
N THR A 15 -28.07 -8.87 -16.76
CA THR A 15 -27.55 -8.72 -15.39
C THR A 15 -27.66 -7.28 -14.91
N CYS A 16 -28.33 -7.07 -13.78
CA CYS A 16 -28.50 -5.77 -13.16
C CYS A 16 -27.67 -5.64 -11.88
N ALA A 17 -27.01 -4.50 -11.69
CA ALA A 17 -26.46 -4.11 -10.40
C ALA A 17 -27.54 -3.37 -9.58
N ILE A 18 -27.87 -3.89 -8.40
CA ILE A 18 -28.84 -3.28 -7.48
C ILE A 18 -28.08 -2.58 -6.36
N LEU A 19 -28.25 -1.26 -6.25
CA LEU A 19 -27.65 -0.45 -5.20
C LEU A 19 -28.73 0.05 -4.24
N ILE A 20 -28.45 -0.04 -2.94
CA ILE A 20 -29.34 0.41 -1.87
C ILE A 20 -28.68 1.58 -1.15
N SER A 21 -29.44 2.67 -0.94
CA SER A 21 -28.96 3.83 -0.19
C SER A 21 -30.01 4.35 0.81
N ASN A 22 -29.52 4.79 1.97
CA ASN A 22 -30.31 5.54 2.95
C ASN A 22 -30.35 7.05 2.64
N HIS A 23 -29.57 7.54 1.67
CA HIS A 23 -29.54 8.95 1.28
C HIS A 23 -30.71 9.32 0.35
N LEU A 24 -31.82 9.75 0.93
CA LEU A 24 -33.08 10.04 0.23
C LEU A 24 -33.03 11.23 -0.74
N THR A 25 -32.04 12.11 -0.63
CA THR A 25 -31.89 13.31 -1.47
C THR A 25 -30.99 13.08 -2.68
N TRP A 26 -30.31 11.93 -2.78
CA TRP A 26 -29.36 11.67 -3.86
C TRP A 26 -30.05 11.10 -5.09
N ASN A 27 -29.67 11.60 -6.27
CA ASN A 27 -30.08 11.00 -7.55
C ASN A 27 -29.30 9.71 -7.83
N ALA A 28 -29.78 8.92 -8.80
CA ALA A 28 -29.17 7.63 -9.16
C ALA A 28 -27.69 7.77 -9.56
N LYS A 29 -27.36 8.80 -10.36
CA LYS A 29 -25.99 9.10 -10.78
C LYS A 29 -25.05 9.27 -9.58
N LYS A 30 -25.41 10.09 -8.59
CA LYS A 30 -24.61 10.32 -7.39
C LYS A 30 -24.43 9.05 -6.55
N ILE A 31 -25.46 8.22 -6.46
CA ILE A 31 -25.39 6.92 -5.77
C ILE A 31 -24.37 6.01 -6.47
N ILE A 32 -24.44 5.91 -7.80
CA ILE A 32 -23.50 5.10 -8.60
C ILE A 32 -22.07 5.66 -8.49
N GLU A 33 -21.88 6.97 -8.68
CA GLU A 33 -20.56 7.62 -8.55
C GLU A 33 -19.93 7.37 -7.18
N THR A 34 -20.74 7.43 -6.11
CA THR A 34 -20.27 7.15 -4.75
C THR A 34 -19.91 5.67 -4.58
N TYR A 35 -20.71 4.76 -5.14
CA TYR A 35 -20.40 3.33 -5.10
C TYR A 35 -19.10 2.99 -5.82
N LEU A 36 -18.80 3.66 -6.95
CA LEU A 36 -17.55 3.45 -7.69
C LEU A 36 -16.30 3.83 -6.87
N LEU A 37 -16.42 4.71 -5.87
CA LEU A 37 -15.32 5.02 -4.94
C LEU A 37 -14.93 3.83 -4.03
N ARG A 38 -15.66 2.70 -4.10
CA ARG A 38 -15.30 1.45 -3.42
C ARG A 38 -14.15 0.71 -4.10
N TRP A 39 -14.03 0.80 -5.43
CA TRP A 39 -13.04 0.05 -6.21
C TRP A 39 -11.59 0.15 -5.68
N PRO A 40 -11.11 1.31 -5.21
CA PRO A 40 -9.79 1.43 -4.59
C PRO A 40 -9.50 0.45 -3.43
N ILE A 41 -10.52 -0.05 -2.74
CA ILE A 41 -10.37 -1.07 -1.69
C ILE A 41 -9.89 -2.40 -2.29
N GLU A 42 -10.42 -2.81 -3.44
CA GLU A 42 -10.02 -4.05 -4.10
C GLU A 42 -8.59 -3.96 -4.64
N THR A 43 -8.25 -2.85 -5.30
CA THR A 43 -6.89 -2.61 -5.78
C THR A 43 -5.90 -2.52 -4.63
N PHE A 44 -6.28 -1.91 -3.50
CA PHE A 44 -5.47 -1.92 -2.28
C PHE A 44 -5.16 -3.34 -1.81
N TYR A 45 -6.18 -4.21 -1.68
CA TYR A 45 -5.97 -5.58 -1.22
C TYR A 45 -5.15 -6.41 -2.21
N GLN A 46 -5.32 -6.18 -3.51
CA GLN A 46 -4.51 -6.82 -4.55
C GLN A 46 -3.04 -6.43 -4.42
N ASP A 47 -2.75 -5.13 -4.37
CA ASP A 47 -1.38 -4.61 -4.26
C ASP A 47 -0.73 -5.00 -2.93
N ALA A 48 -1.47 -4.92 -1.81
CA ALA A 48 -0.95 -5.24 -0.49
C ALA A 48 -0.59 -6.74 -0.36
N LYS A 49 -1.38 -7.63 -0.96
CA LYS A 49 -1.03 -9.07 -1.02
C LYS A 49 0.17 -9.30 -1.94
N GLN A 50 0.15 -8.74 -3.14
CA GLN A 50 1.16 -9.02 -4.16
C GLN A 50 2.53 -8.41 -3.87
N HIS A 51 2.57 -7.26 -3.21
CA HIS A 51 3.80 -6.47 -3.08
C HIS A 51 4.24 -6.20 -1.64
N LEU A 52 3.35 -6.33 -0.65
CA LEU A 52 3.63 -5.99 0.75
C LEU A 52 3.44 -7.15 1.73
N GLY A 53 3.09 -8.34 1.24
CA GLY A 53 2.98 -9.55 2.05
C GLY A 53 1.83 -9.51 3.06
N LEU A 54 0.69 -8.91 2.70
CA LEU A 54 -0.49 -8.83 3.59
C LEU A 54 -0.92 -10.20 4.14
N ASN A 55 -0.76 -11.26 3.35
CA ASN A 55 -1.08 -12.65 3.68
C ASN A 55 0.14 -13.56 3.88
N ASP A 56 1.36 -12.99 3.91
CA ASP A 56 2.61 -13.77 4.02
C ASP A 56 3.10 -13.95 5.46
N TYR A 57 2.34 -13.44 6.45
CA TYR A 57 2.66 -13.63 7.86
C TYR A 57 2.50 -15.11 8.27
N ARG A 58 3.44 -15.60 9.09
CA ARG A 58 3.42 -16.98 9.62
C ARG A 58 3.14 -17.06 11.12
N MET A 59 2.86 -15.92 11.75
CA MET A 59 2.55 -15.81 13.17
C MET A 59 1.14 -16.33 13.46
N ARG A 60 0.93 -16.96 14.63
CA ARG A 60 -0.39 -17.44 15.09
C ARG A 60 -1.04 -16.54 16.15
N ASN A 61 -0.27 -15.64 16.75
CA ASN A 61 -0.78 -14.71 17.77
C ASN A 61 -1.56 -13.57 17.11
N SER A 62 -2.82 -13.38 17.51
CA SER A 62 -3.70 -12.35 16.94
C SER A 62 -3.16 -10.93 17.05
N LYS A 63 -2.51 -10.59 18.18
CA LYS A 63 -1.87 -9.28 18.38
C LYS A 63 -0.69 -9.08 17.44
N ALA A 64 0.07 -10.13 17.16
CA ALA A 64 1.17 -10.09 16.21
C ALA A 64 0.67 -9.92 14.76
N ILE A 65 -0.42 -10.62 14.39
CA ILE A 65 -1.09 -10.47 13.09
C ILE A 65 -1.62 -9.05 12.91
N GLN A 66 -2.27 -8.49 13.94
CA GLN A 66 -2.77 -7.12 13.89
C GLN A 66 -1.63 -6.11 13.67
N LYS A 67 -0.50 -6.27 14.37
CA LYS A 67 0.69 -5.42 14.16
C LYS A 67 1.21 -5.53 12.73
N HIS A 68 1.29 -6.74 12.18
CA HIS A 68 1.70 -6.97 10.79
C HIS A 68 0.80 -6.21 9.81
N TRP A 69 -0.52 -6.35 9.94
CA TRP A 69 -1.47 -5.63 9.09
C TRP A 69 -1.33 -4.12 9.21
N SER A 70 -1.18 -3.58 10.43
CA SER A 70 -0.95 -2.15 10.64
C SER A 70 0.31 -1.66 9.93
N LEU A 71 1.40 -2.42 9.96
CA LEU A 71 2.65 -2.08 9.25
C LEU A 71 2.48 -2.14 7.73
N VAL A 72 1.77 -3.14 7.21
CA VAL A 72 1.45 -3.24 5.77
C VAL A 72 0.60 -2.03 5.32
N PHE A 73 -0.39 -1.64 6.11
CA PHE A 73 -1.26 -0.50 5.80
C PHE A 73 -0.47 0.81 5.81
N LEU A 74 0.42 0.96 6.80
CA LEU A 74 1.33 2.10 6.89
C LEU A 74 2.28 2.17 5.69
N ALA A 75 2.92 1.05 5.33
CA ALA A 75 3.82 0.96 4.18
C ALA A 75 3.08 1.30 2.87
N TYR A 76 1.88 0.76 2.66
CA TYR A 76 1.05 1.09 1.50
C TYR A 76 0.74 2.59 1.45
N SER A 77 0.41 3.20 2.59
CA SER A 77 0.09 4.63 2.68
C SER A 77 1.28 5.51 2.26
N PHE A 78 2.50 5.15 2.69
CA PHE A 78 3.72 5.84 2.25
C PHE A 78 3.99 5.64 0.76
N LEU A 79 3.79 4.43 0.22
CA LEU A 79 3.95 4.19 -1.22
C LEU A 79 2.93 4.98 -2.04
N HIS A 80 1.68 5.01 -1.58
CA HIS A 80 0.61 5.76 -2.22
C HIS A 80 0.87 7.27 -2.18
N LEU A 81 1.43 7.81 -1.09
CA LEU A 81 1.82 9.22 -1.00
C LEU A 81 2.77 9.65 -2.13
N ASN A 82 3.68 8.76 -2.58
CA ASN A 82 4.57 9.03 -3.71
C ASN A 82 3.84 9.13 -5.06
N THR A 83 2.63 8.56 -5.17
CA THR A 83 1.79 8.67 -6.38
C THR A 83 1.02 9.97 -6.45
N LEU A 84 0.85 10.65 -5.30
CA LEU A 84 0.08 11.88 -5.23
C LEU A 84 0.89 13.07 -5.77
N PRO A 85 0.25 14.02 -6.47
CA PRO A 85 0.93 15.20 -6.96
C PRO A 85 1.41 16.07 -5.77
N VAL A 86 2.69 16.46 -5.80
CA VAL A 86 3.35 17.27 -4.75
C VAL A 86 2.71 18.67 -4.61
N SER A 87 1.97 19.13 -5.62
CA SER A 87 1.23 20.41 -5.57
C SER A 87 -0.08 20.35 -6.35
N ARG A 88 -1.15 20.89 -5.76
CA ARG A 88 -2.44 21.12 -6.47
C ARG A 88 -2.33 22.15 -7.60
N ARG A 89 -1.27 22.97 -7.65
CA ARG A 89 -1.13 24.12 -8.56
C ARG A 89 -0.35 23.85 -9.84
N LYS A 90 0.43 22.77 -9.92
CA LYS A 90 1.16 22.36 -11.13
C LYS A 90 0.90 20.87 -11.40
N LYS A 91 0.04 20.59 -12.39
CA LYS A 91 -0.06 19.25 -12.99
C LYS A 91 1.23 18.98 -13.77
N GLU A 92 2.29 18.58 -13.07
CA GLU A 92 3.38 17.89 -13.74
C GLU A 92 2.82 16.55 -14.25
N LYS A 93 2.92 16.33 -15.56
CA LYS A 93 2.55 15.07 -16.20
C LYS A 93 3.61 14.02 -15.87
N LYS A 94 3.68 13.57 -14.62
CA LYS A 94 4.43 12.35 -14.30
C LYS A 94 3.61 11.17 -14.83
N PRO A 95 4.26 10.17 -15.47
CA PRO A 95 3.57 8.95 -15.86
C PRO A 95 2.99 8.31 -14.60
N PHE A 96 1.77 7.79 -14.71
CA PHE A 96 1.14 7.07 -13.60
C PHE A 96 2.03 5.89 -13.20
N GLN A 97 2.43 5.86 -11.93
CA GLN A 97 3.24 4.76 -11.38
C GLN A 97 2.33 3.83 -10.59
N SER A 98 2.34 2.55 -10.96
CA SER A 98 1.71 1.50 -10.15
C SER A 98 2.49 1.28 -8.84
N ILE A 99 1.81 0.80 -7.80
CA ILE A 99 2.45 0.43 -6.53
C ILE A 99 3.61 -0.55 -6.76
N GLY A 100 3.41 -1.56 -7.63
CA GLY A 100 4.47 -2.51 -7.98
C GLY A 100 5.71 -1.86 -8.60
N GLN A 101 5.57 -0.81 -9.42
CA GLN A 101 6.72 -0.06 -9.95
C GLN A 101 7.46 0.70 -8.85
N ILE A 102 6.72 1.35 -7.94
CA ILE A 102 7.31 2.11 -6.84
C ILE A 102 8.08 1.18 -5.92
N VAL A 103 7.49 0.03 -5.54
CA VAL A 103 8.15 -0.98 -4.70
C VAL A 103 9.47 -1.43 -5.35
N ARG A 104 9.44 -1.82 -6.64
CA ARG A 104 10.66 -2.23 -7.37
C ARG A 104 11.73 -1.14 -7.38
N GLN A 105 11.36 0.11 -7.63
CA GLN A 105 12.28 1.24 -7.62
C GLN A 105 12.90 1.48 -6.24
N GLN A 106 12.10 1.43 -5.17
CA GLN A 106 12.58 1.59 -3.79
C GLN A 106 13.51 0.42 -3.40
N THR A 107 13.16 -0.81 -3.76
CA THR A 107 14.01 -1.99 -3.52
C THR A 107 15.35 -1.85 -4.24
N GLN A 108 15.34 -1.45 -5.52
CA GLN A 108 16.59 -1.24 -6.27
C GLN A 108 17.47 -0.16 -5.63
N LYS A 109 16.88 0.97 -5.22
CA LYS A 109 17.60 2.05 -4.56
C LYS A 109 18.17 1.61 -3.20
N LEU A 110 17.39 0.83 -2.44
CA LEU A 110 17.83 0.27 -1.17
C LEU A 110 19.04 -0.67 -1.35
N ILE A 111 18.98 -1.58 -2.33
CA ILE A 111 20.08 -2.49 -2.66
C ILE A 111 21.32 -1.70 -3.08
N GLN A 112 21.17 -0.68 -3.94
CA GLN A 112 22.28 0.16 -4.34
C GLN A 112 22.94 0.86 -3.14
N ASN A 113 22.13 1.46 -2.25
CA ASN A 113 22.64 2.12 -1.06
C ASN A 113 23.34 1.13 -0.12
N LEU A 114 22.81 -0.08 0.02
CA LEU A 114 23.41 -1.13 0.83
C LEU A 114 24.77 -1.55 0.27
N LEU A 115 24.89 -1.71 -1.05
CA LEU A 115 26.15 -2.03 -1.72
C LEU A 115 27.20 -0.94 -1.52
N LEU A 116 26.80 0.33 -1.70
CA LEU A 116 27.70 1.47 -1.48
C LEU A 116 28.16 1.57 -0.03
N HIS A 117 27.25 1.36 0.92
CA HIS A 117 27.59 1.37 2.34
C HIS A 117 28.53 0.22 2.71
N THR A 118 28.28 -0.97 2.19
CA THR A 118 29.14 -2.15 2.38
C THR A 118 30.54 -1.89 1.83
N HIS A 119 30.64 -1.30 0.63
CA HIS A 119 31.92 -0.92 0.03
C HIS A 119 32.71 0.05 0.91
N GLN A 120 32.06 1.09 1.45
CA GLN A 120 32.69 2.07 2.34
C GLN A 120 33.25 1.42 3.61
N LEU A 121 32.52 0.46 4.20
CA LEU A 121 32.99 -0.26 5.39
C LEU A 121 34.23 -1.11 5.08
N LEU A 122 34.27 -1.75 3.90
CA LEU A 122 35.43 -2.53 3.46
C LEU A 122 36.66 -1.65 3.17
N GLU A 123 36.47 -0.48 2.57
CA GLU A 123 37.56 0.49 2.36
C GLU A 123 38.17 1.00 3.67
N GLN A 124 37.38 1.02 4.76
CA GLN A 124 37.85 1.36 6.11
C GLN A 124 38.61 0.20 6.79
N GLY A 125 38.82 -0.92 6.09
CA GLY A 125 39.53 -2.09 6.61
C GLY A 125 38.71 -2.94 7.58
N ILE A 126 37.39 -2.76 7.60
CA ILE A 126 36.51 -3.58 8.44
C ILE A 126 36.42 -4.98 7.84
N ASP A 127 36.65 -6.00 8.68
CA ASP A 127 36.54 -7.40 8.26
C ASP A 127 35.13 -7.73 7.76
N VAL A 128 35.04 -8.54 6.71
CA VAL A 128 33.79 -8.94 6.06
C VAL A 128 32.81 -9.56 7.05
N SER A 129 33.32 -10.34 8.01
CA SER A 129 32.49 -11.01 9.03
C SER A 129 31.84 -9.98 9.95
N LEU A 130 32.58 -8.90 10.29
CA LEU A 130 32.06 -7.82 11.11
C LEU A 130 31.02 -7.01 10.33
N VAL A 131 31.26 -6.69 9.06
CA VAL A 131 30.26 -6.02 8.20
C VAL A 131 28.97 -6.81 8.12
N PHE A 132 29.04 -8.13 7.89
CA PHE A 132 27.87 -8.99 7.85
C PHE A 132 27.13 -8.97 9.19
N SER A 133 27.87 -9.06 10.31
CA SER A 133 27.27 -8.99 11.64
C SER A 133 26.55 -7.67 11.90
N GLN A 134 27.07 -6.53 11.41
CA GLN A 134 26.47 -5.22 11.57
C GLN A 134 25.21 -5.03 10.71
N LEU A 135 25.26 -5.47 9.45
CA LEU A 135 24.13 -5.34 8.51
C LEU A 135 22.91 -6.17 8.94
N PHE A 136 23.15 -7.34 9.52
CA PHE A 136 22.09 -8.25 9.97
C PHE A 136 21.94 -8.28 11.49
N ALA A 137 22.59 -7.36 12.21
CA ALA A 137 22.43 -7.22 13.65
C ALA A 137 20.95 -6.98 13.94
N LYS A 138 20.39 -7.82 14.82
CA LYS A 138 19.04 -7.63 15.31
C LYS A 138 19.04 -6.32 16.10
N GLN A 139 18.30 -5.32 15.62
CA GLN A 139 18.09 -4.10 16.40
C GLN A 139 17.31 -4.47 17.66
N GLU A 140 17.99 -4.48 18.80
CA GLU A 140 17.34 -4.61 20.10
C GLU A 140 16.60 -3.31 20.38
N TYR A 141 15.29 -3.31 20.14
CA TYR A 141 14.43 -2.23 20.63
C TYR A 141 14.28 -2.41 22.15
N THR A 142 15.15 -1.74 22.91
CA THR A 142 14.92 -1.49 24.33
C THR A 142 13.70 -0.58 24.45
N MET A 143 12.54 -1.19 24.63
CA MET A 143 11.35 -0.48 25.11
C MET A 143 11.68 -0.01 26.52
N ALA A 144 12.06 1.26 26.66
CA ALA A 144 12.11 1.92 27.95
C ALA A 144 10.70 1.83 28.57
N ALA A 145 10.53 0.91 29.51
CA ALA A 145 9.36 0.87 30.36
C ALA A 145 9.49 2.05 31.34
N SER A 146 8.94 3.20 30.94
CA SER A 146 8.56 4.24 31.88
C SER A 146 7.35 3.75 32.66
N ASN A 147 7.57 3.34 33.90
CA ASN A 147 6.55 3.24 34.94
C ASN A 147 6.03 4.63 35.32
#